data_AF-A0A660NDD6-F1
#
_entry.id   AF-A0A660NDD6-F1
#
_cell.length_a   1.000
_cell.length_b   1.000
_cell.length_c   1.000
_cell.angle_alpha   90.00
_cell.angle_beta   90.00
_cell.angle_gamma   90.00
#
_symmetry.space_group_name_H-M   'P 1'
#
loop_
_entity.id
_entity.type
_entity.pdbx_description
1 polymer ?
#
loop_
_entity_poly.entity_id
_entity_poly.type
_entity_poly.pdbx_seq_one_letter_code
_entity_poly.pdbx_strand_id
1 'polypeptide(L)' 'EAAIGMINSKTTAVRIIPVTGKGVGERVEFGGLLGYAPIMPTKAGSCEAFVNRGGRIPAPVQSMKN' A
#
# COMPACT_ATOMS: atom_id res chain seq x y z
N GLU A 1 2.93 -3.30 3.04
CA GLU A 1 2.23 -4.52 2.63
C GLU A 1 3.11 -5.73 2.37
N ALA A 2 4.02 -5.70 1.38
CA ALA A 2 4.80 -6.89 1.01
C ALA A 2 5.54 -7.55 2.19
N ALA A 3 6.09 -6.77 3.13
CA ALA A 3 6.72 -7.30 4.34
C ALA A 3 5.75 -8.05 5.27
N ILE A 4 4.50 -7.57 5.41
CA ILE A 4 3.47 -8.23 6.22
C ILE A 4 3.12 -9.59 5.60
N GLY A 5 2.93 -9.63 4.29
CA GLY A 5 2.69 -10.88 3.56
C GLY A 5 3.86 -11.86 3.67
N MET A 6 5.09 -11.39 3.42
CA MET A 6 6.31 -12.21 3.52
C MET A 6 6.52 -12.80 4.91
N ILE A 7 6.35 -12.02 5.98
CA ILE A 7 6.57 -12.48 7.36
C ILE A 7 5.50 -13.50 7.77
N ASN A 8 4.23 -13.22 7.45
CA ASN A 8 3.11 -14.03 7.90
C ASN A 8 2.74 -15.18 6.96
N SER A 9 3.53 -15.45 5.92
CA SER A 9 3.21 -16.45 4.89
C SER A 9 1.80 -16.24 4.28
N LYS A 10 1.41 -14.98 4.07
CA LYS A 10 0.12 -14.60 3.48
C LYS A 10 0.33 -13.90 2.15
N THR A 11 -0.53 -14.20 1.18
CA THR A 11 -0.60 -13.44 -0.07
C THR A 11 -1.31 -12.12 0.20
N THR A 12 -0.59 -11.01 0.06
CA THR A 12 -1.14 -9.66 0.22
C THR A 12 -0.98 -8.88 -1.08
N ALA A 13 -1.97 -8.05 -1.44
CA ALA A 13 -1.92 -7.19 -2.61
C ALA A 13 -2.34 -5.76 -2.24
N VAL A 14 -1.78 -4.77 -2.95
CA VAL A 14 -2.15 -3.37 -2.79
C VAL A 14 -2.69 -2.84 -4.11
N ARG A 15 -3.82 -2.15 -4.06
CA ARG A 15 -4.35 -1.35 -5.18
C ARG A 15 -4.42 0.11 -4.74
N ILE A 16 -3.70 0.98 -5.44
CA ILE A 16 -3.71 2.43 -5.22
C ILE A 16 -4.34 3.09 -6.43
N ILE A 17 -5.29 4.01 -6.21
CA ILE A 17 -5.97 4.75 -7.29
C ILE A 17 -5.77 6.25 -7.06
N PRO A 18 -4.83 6.89 -7.78
CA PRO A 18 -4.72 8.33 -7.77
C PRO A 18 -5.88 8.94 -8.57
N VAL A 19 -6.61 9.87 -7.96
CA VAL A 19 -7.73 10.57 -8.60
C VAL A 19 -7.35 12.02 -8.81
N THR A 20 -6.85 12.33 -10.01
CA THR A 20 -6.42 13.69 -10.37
C THR A 20 -7.59 14.67 -10.28
N GLY A 21 -7.36 15.86 -9.73
CA GLY A 21 -8.36 16.92 -9.64
C GLY A 21 -9.38 16.77 -8.51
N LYS A 22 -9.21 15.79 -7.61
CA LYS A 22 -10.02 15.64 -6.39
C LYS A 22 -9.15 15.60 -5.14
N GLY A 23 -9.68 16.11 -4.04
CA GLY A 23 -9.03 16.20 -2.73
C GLY A 23 -9.53 15.17 -1.70
N VAL A 24 -8.93 15.21 -0.50
CA VAL A 24 -9.31 14.33 0.62
C VAL A 24 -10.76 14.56 1.02
N GLY A 25 -11.49 13.47 1.25
CA GLY A 25 -12.91 13.50 1.62
C GLY A 25 -13.88 13.52 0.44
N GLU A 26 -13.42 13.88 -0.76
CA GLU A 26 -14.21 13.70 -1.98
C GLU A 26 -14.34 12.21 -2.35
N ARG A 27 -15.28 11.90 -3.24
CA ARG A 27 -15.56 10.52 -3.68
C ARG A 27 -15.23 10.34 -5.15
N VAL A 28 -14.68 9.17 -5.48
CA VAL A 28 -14.55 8.70 -6.86
C VAL A 28 -15.59 7.62 -7.12
N GLU A 29 -16.33 7.76 -8.23
CA GLU A 29 -17.28 6.77 -8.71
C GLU A 29 -16.66 5.99 -9.86
N PHE A 30 -16.67 4.67 -9.75
CA PHE A 30 -16.11 3.76 -10.76
C PHE A 30 -17.21 3.13 -11.63
N GLY A 31 -18.47 3.52 -11.43
CA GLY A 31 -19.64 2.95 -12.11
C GLY A 31 -20.24 1.74 -11.39
N GLY A 32 -21.45 1.37 -11.80
CA GLY A 32 -22.35 0.49 -11.02
C GLY A 32 -21.79 -0.84 -10.52
N LEU A 33 -20.89 -1.49 -11.26
CA LEU A 33 -20.28 -2.76 -10.86
C LEU A 33 -19.08 -2.59 -9.92
N LEU A 34 -18.34 -1.48 -10.05
CA LEU A 34 -17.08 -1.23 -9.35
C LEU A 34 -17.26 -0.32 -8.12
N GLY A 35 -18.45 0.26 -7.94
CA GLY A 35 -18.83 1.04 -6.77
C GLY A 35 -18.17 2.41 -6.70
N TYR A 36 -17.99 2.91 -5.48
CA TYR A 36 -17.35 4.19 -5.20
C TYR A 36 -16.37 4.06 -4.02
N ALA A 37 -15.40 4.96 -3.95
CA ALA A 37 -14.48 5.05 -2.82
C ALA A 37 -14.24 6.51 -2.39
N PRO A 38 -14.15 6.79 -1.08
CA PRO A 38 -13.70 8.08 -0.59
C PRO A 38 -12.18 8.23 -0.75
N ILE A 39 -11.72 9.44 -1.06
CA ILE A 39 -10.30 9.77 -1.14
C ILE A 39 -9.76 9.95 0.28
N MET A 40 -8.80 9.09 0.62
CA MET A 40 -8.16 9.05 1.93
C MET A 40 -6.91 9.94 1.98
N PRO A 41 -6.59 10.56 3.13
CA PRO A 41 -5.36 11.31 3.28
C PRO A 41 -4.14 10.38 3.21
N THR A 42 -3.02 10.91 2.70
CA THR A 42 -1.71 10.24 2.74
C THR A 42 -0.83 10.89 3.81
N LYS A 43 0.17 10.15 4.31
CA LYS A 43 1.15 10.69 5.26
C LYS A 43 1.99 11.78 4.57
N ALA A 44 2.14 12.95 5.20
CA ALA A 44 2.89 14.09 4.64
C ALA A 44 4.42 13.91 4.65
N GLY A 45 4.95 13.00 5.48
CA GLY A 45 6.40 12.74 5.56
C GLY A 45 6.93 12.00 4.33
N SER A 46 8.10 12.40 3.83
CA SER A 46 8.75 11.74 2.69
C SER A 46 9.36 10.40 3.06
N CYS A 47 9.20 9.41 2.19
CA CYS A 47 9.86 8.11 2.24
C CYS A 47 10.96 7.97 1.16
N GLU A 48 11.34 9.06 0.50
CA GLU A 48 12.27 9.07 -0.64
C GLU A 48 13.63 8.43 -0.32
N ALA A 49 14.22 8.78 0.83
CA ALA A 49 15.51 8.21 1.25
C ALA A 49 15.45 6.68 1.44
N PHE A 50 14.30 6.15 1.86
CA PHE A 50 14.11 4.70 2.03
C PHE A 50 13.89 4.01 0.69
N VAL A 51 13.05 4.58 -0.19
CA VAL A 51 12.77 4.03 -1.52
C VAL A 51 14.03 4.04 -2.40
N ASN A 52 14.80 5.14 -2.37
CA ASN A 52 16.02 5.30 -3.16
C ASN A 52 17.22 4.52 -2.61
N ARG A 53 17.12 3.93 -1.40
CA ARG A 53 18.19 3.07 -0.83
C ARG A 53 18.48 1.88 -1.76
N GLY A 54 17.46 1.34 -2.42
CA GLY A 54 17.59 0.14 -3.25
C GLY A 54 18.10 -1.08 -2.48
N GLY A 55 18.61 -2.07 -3.21
CA GLY A 55 19.15 -3.31 -2.65
C GLY A 55 18.12 -4.44 -2.52
N ARG A 56 18.43 -5.43 -1.68
CA ARG A 56 17.60 -6.64 -1.49
C ARG A 56 17.14 -6.74 -0.04
N ILE A 57 15.84 -6.87 0.18
CA ILE A 57 15.28 -7.24 1.47
C ILE A 57 15.53 -8.75 1.66
N PRO A 58 16.32 -9.18 2.67
CA PRO A 58 16.62 -10.58 2.89
C PRO A 58 15.38 -11.36 3.31
N ALA A 59 15.42 -12.68 3.13
CA ALA A 59 14.32 -13.55 3.54
C ALA A 59 14.05 -13.44 5.04
N PRO A 60 12.78 -13.49 5.48
CA PRO A 60 12.43 -13.42 6.89
C PRO A 60 12.92 -14.67 7.63
N VAL A 61 13.46 -14.49 8.84
CA VAL A 61 13.91 -15.58 9.70
C VAL A 61 12.72 -16.48 10.06
N GLN A 62 12.75 -17.73 9.58
CA GLN A 62 11.69 -18.70 9.84
C GLN A 62 11.83 -19.38 11.21
N SER A 63 13.01 -19.31 11.85
CA SER A 63 13.31 -19.97 13.13
C SER A 63 12.62 -19.34 14.35
N MET A 64 12.01 -18.16 14.23
CA MET A 64 11.25 -17.51 15.30
C MET A 64 9.73 -17.75 15.20
N LYS A 65 9.34 -18.87 14.58
CA LYS A 65 7.97 -19.38 14.57
C LYS A 65 7.95 -20.54 15.57
N ASN A 66 7.30 -20.35 16.73
CA ASN A 66 7.03 -21.42 17.69
C ASN A 66 6.11 -22.47 17.07
#